data_AF-A2DYT8-F1
#
_entry.id   AF-A2DYT8-F1
#
_cell.length_a   1.000
_cell.length_b   1.000
_cell.length_c   1.000
_cell.angle_alpha   90.00
_cell.angle_beta   90.00
_cell.angle_gamma   90.00
#
_symmetry.space_group_name_H-M   'P 1'
#
loop_
_entity.id
_entity.type
_entity.pdbx_description
1 polymer ?
#
loop_
_entity_poly.entity_id
_entity_poly.type
_entity_poly.pdbx_seq_one_letter_code
_entity_poly.pdbx_strand_id
1 'polypeptide(L)'
;MASKSSNIRSIQEFIHTKSIEIANSPFISSNKGEELSASEIAQMLEKTFNDFLISPEEAEITKLEKKSQKLKQTIQTRENEIVKMKQKFRQEYRDVTNETGNLQAEFQSIQESLKTFDLHIDKRVEQQKDQRRKKEFQMEQMLNLLDESQAMEKSISSSMQELKDFIQYFHQGHDKMISQANKIWNSKLKSVIGKFKVNKDAMMNAIQNNLQTRIIAEKATQNNLKSIASSVIESFQNVDPNNKIDINPEIFEAHTSDMILYLDSALRKVEINARQKIFDQLHDVFPDFVANDKDPESALSVFIDTSVQKKEEEYNKLLMHRQEKENQLNEQLQKALEKIKALQESVSSFGGDDNIEDINVDGWETNRKILDEKIDKLKQFKSESSSMHSELIDSPYH
;
A
#
# COMPACT_ATOMS: atom_id res chain seq x y z
N MET A 1 21.60 -163.58 78.60
CA MET A 1 21.42 -164.58 79.67
C MET A 1 22.65 -164.74 80.57
N ALA A 2 23.88 -164.41 80.15
CA ALA A 2 25.10 -164.52 80.96
C ALA A 2 25.23 -163.52 82.15
N SER A 3 24.58 -162.36 82.10
CA SER A 3 24.63 -161.36 83.19
C SER A 3 23.76 -161.73 84.41
N LYS A 4 22.70 -162.54 84.22
CA LYS A 4 21.85 -162.99 85.34
C LYS A 4 22.55 -164.03 86.21
N SER A 5 23.35 -164.94 85.64
CA SER A 5 24.07 -165.96 86.43
C SER A 5 25.24 -165.37 87.24
N SER A 6 25.92 -164.35 86.72
CA SER A 6 26.99 -163.65 87.46
C SER A 6 26.45 -162.91 88.68
N ASN A 7 25.33 -162.18 88.54
CA ASN A 7 24.70 -161.49 89.67
C ASN A 7 24.17 -162.49 90.71
N ILE A 8 23.62 -163.64 90.29
CA ILE A 8 23.19 -164.70 91.22
C ILE A 8 24.39 -165.27 91.98
N ARG A 9 25.54 -165.46 91.32
CA ARG A 9 26.75 -166.02 91.95
C ARG A 9 27.37 -165.05 92.96
N SER A 10 27.43 -163.75 92.65
CA SER A 10 27.92 -162.73 93.57
C SER A 10 26.99 -162.54 94.77
N ILE A 11 25.67 -162.61 94.56
CA ILE A 11 24.69 -162.61 95.65
C ILE A 11 24.85 -163.88 96.51
N GLN A 12 25.04 -165.06 95.88
CA GLN A 12 25.32 -166.30 96.59
C GLN A 12 26.61 -166.22 97.41
N GLU A 13 27.70 -165.70 96.87
CA GLU A 13 28.96 -165.50 97.59
C GLU A 13 28.80 -164.49 98.73
N PHE A 14 28.04 -163.42 98.54
CA PHE A 14 27.76 -162.47 99.61
C PHE A 14 26.92 -163.09 100.74
N ILE A 15 25.84 -163.81 100.41
CA ILE A 15 25.03 -164.56 101.38
C ILE A 15 25.91 -165.57 102.12
N HIS A 16 26.72 -166.32 101.39
CA HIS A 16 27.60 -167.35 101.95
C HIS A 16 28.64 -166.73 102.88
N THR A 17 29.25 -165.61 102.50
CA THR A 17 30.25 -164.90 103.31
C THR A 17 29.61 -164.32 104.57
N LYS A 18 28.44 -163.69 104.46
CA LYS A 18 27.73 -163.13 105.63
C LYS A 18 27.14 -164.19 106.55
N SER A 19 26.68 -165.32 106.01
CA SER A 19 26.26 -166.48 106.81
C SER A 19 27.43 -167.04 107.64
N ILE A 20 28.63 -167.09 107.06
CA ILE A 20 29.85 -167.48 107.77
C ILE A 20 30.24 -166.46 108.84
N GLU A 21 30.13 -165.15 108.56
CA GLU A 21 30.43 -164.10 109.55
C GLU A 21 29.46 -164.12 110.74
N ILE A 22 28.17 -164.39 110.53
CA ILE A 22 27.19 -164.54 111.62
C ILE A 22 27.50 -165.79 112.44
N ALA A 23 27.81 -166.92 111.80
CA ALA A 23 28.18 -168.16 112.48
C ALA A 23 29.47 -168.04 113.32
N ASN A 24 30.41 -167.20 112.88
CA ASN A 24 31.69 -166.97 113.56
C ASN A 24 31.71 -165.70 114.44
N SER A 25 30.56 -165.07 114.66
CA SER A 25 30.42 -163.93 115.57
C SER A 25 30.76 -164.34 117.02
N PRO A 26 31.45 -163.50 117.82
CA PRO A 26 31.97 -163.87 119.15
C PRO A 26 30.89 -164.24 120.17
N PHE A 27 29.61 -164.05 119.84
CA PHE A 27 28.46 -164.42 120.66
C PHE A 27 28.14 -165.93 120.63
N ILE A 28 28.60 -166.66 119.60
CA ILE A 28 28.31 -168.10 119.40
C ILE A 28 29.45 -168.99 119.93
N SER A 29 30.67 -168.45 120.09
CA SER A 29 31.88 -169.25 120.36
C SER A 29 32.48 -169.07 121.77
N SER A 30 31.81 -168.41 122.72
CA SER A 30 32.30 -168.36 124.11
C SER A 30 31.17 -168.31 125.16
N ASN A 31 31.09 -169.42 125.92
CA ASN A 31 30.55 -169.62 127.26
C ASN A 31 29.03 -169.86 127.48
N LYS A 32 28.76 -171.12 127.87
CA LYS A 32 27.62 -171.66 128.64
C LYS A 32 26.34 -172.03 127.86
N GLY A 33 26.40 -173.13 127.10
CA GLY A 33 25.40 -174.20 127.19
C GLY A 33 23.95 -173.97 126.73
N GLU A 34 23.59 -172.86 126.10
CA GLU A 34 22.30 -172.70 125.40
C GLU A 34 22.55 -172.37 123.92
N GLU A 35 22.04 -173.24 123.03
CA GLU A 35 22.08 -173.01 121.59
C GLU A 35 21.10 -171.88 121.21
N LEU A 36 21.59 -170.86 120.48
CA LEU A 36 20.74 -169.87 119.79
C LEU A 36 19.83 -170.59 118.78
N SER A 37 18.55 -170.22 118.74
CA SER A 37 17.59 -170.90 117.88
C SER A 37 17.78 -170.49 116.41
N ALA A 38 17.49 -171.41 115.48
CA ALA A 38 17.56 -171.12 114.04
C ALA A 38 16.74 -169.87 113.61
N SER A 39 15.74 -169.46 114.41
CA SER A 39 14.93 -168.27 114.18
C SER A 39 15.74 -166.96 114.33
N GLU A 40 16.67 -166.90 115.27
CA GLU A 40 17.45 -165.68 115.54
C GLU A 40 18.53 -165.47 114.47
N ILE A 41 19.11 -166.56 113.98
CA ILE A 41 20.04 -166.53 112.84
C ILE A 41 19.31 -166.10 111.56
N ALA A 42 18.09 -166.60 111.32
CA ALA A 42 17.29 -166.19 110.17
C ALA A 42 16.93 -164.69 110.21
N GLN A 43 16.58 -164.13 111.36
CA GLN A 43 16.32 -162.69 111.52
C GLN A 43 17.57 -161.84 111.29
N MET A 44 18.74 -162.27 111.76
CA MET A 44 19.99 -161.57 111.48
C MET A 44 20.32 -161.58 109.99
N LEU A 45 20.14 -162.72 109.31
CA LEU A 45 20.32 -162.80 107.86
C LEU A 45 19.32 -161.91 107.11
N GLU A 46 18.06 -161.89 107.50
CA GLU A 46 17.02 -161.04 106.91
C GLU A 46 17.35 -159.55 107.07
N LYS A 47 17.84 -159.13 108.25
CA LYS A 47 18.29 -157.76 108.47
C LYS A 47 19.46 -157.39 107.57
N THR A 48 20.46 -158.27 107.45
CA THR A 48 21.63 -158.04 106.59
C THR A 48 21.24 -157.97 105.11
N PHE A 49 20.24 -158.76 104.71
CA PHE A 49 19.70 -158.75 103.35
C PHE A 49 18.90 -157.47 103.08
N ASN A 50 18.11 -157.01 104.05
CA ASN A 50 17.40 -155.72 103.98
C ASN A 50 18.38 -154.54 103.96
N ASP A 51 19.46 -154.56 104.73
CA ASP A 51 20.50 -153.51 104.71
C ASP A 51 21.27 -153.48 103.38
N PHE A 52 21.42 -154.62 102.71
CA PHE A 52 21.99 -154.69 101.35
C PHE A 52 21.01 -154.21 100.27
N LEU A 53 19.72 -154.55 100.39
CA LEU A 53 18.65 -154.04 99.51
C LEU A 53 18.37 -152.55 99.69
N ILE A 54 18.71 -151.98 100.86
CA ILE A 54 18.63 -150.54 101.16
C ILE A 54 20.06 -149.97 101.22
N SER A 55 20.86 -150.20 100.17
CA SER A 55 22.25 -149.73 100.13
C SER A 55 22.31 -148.18 100.06
N PRO A 56 23.11 -147.51 100.92
CA PRO A 56 23.35 -146.07 100.85
C PRO A 56 23.88 -145.59 99.48
N GLU A 57 24.56 -146.48 98.75
CA GLU A 57 25.06 -146.20 97.40
C GLU A 57 23.91 -146.01 96.39
N GLU A 58 22.81 -146.77 96.52
CA GLU A 58 21.65 -146.64 95.63
C GLU A 58 20.90 -145.31 95.89
N ALA A 59 20.87 -144.86 97.16
CA ALA A 59 20.37 -143.54 97.51
C ALA A 59 21.26 -142.40 96.95
N GLU A 60 22.57 -142.57 96.92
CA GLU A 60 23.52 -141.60 96.34
C GLU A 60 23.44 -141.57 94.81
N ILE A 61 23.33 -142.72 94.15
CA ILE A 61 23.10 -142.84 92.71
C ILE A 61 21.79 -142.11 92.35
N THR A 62 20.70 -142.38 93.05
CA THR A 62 19.41 -141.71 92.85
C THR A 62 19.52 -140.19 93.04
N LYS A 63 20.33 -139.73 94.00
CA LYS A 63 20.60 -138.29 94.23
C LYS A 63 21.40 -137.66 93.10
N LEU A 64 22.42 -138.36 92.59
CA LEU A 64 23.23 -137.92 91.44
C LEU A 64 22.41 -137.91 90.16
N GLU A 65 21.53 -138.89 89.94
CA GLU A 65 20.58 -138.92 88.82
C GLU A 65 19.62 -137.73 88.87
N LYS A 66 19.04 -137.43 90.04
CA LYS A 66 18.19 -136.24 90.23
C LYS A 66 18.98 -134.94 89.96
N LYS A 67 20.24 -134.85 90.41
CA LYS A 67 21.10 -133.69 90.16
C LYS A 67 21.45 -133.55 88.68
N SER A 68 21.75 -134.66 88.01
CA SER A 68 22.00 -134.74 86.57
C SER A 68 20.78 -134.32 85.76
N GLN A 69 19.59 -134.78 86.15
CA GLN A 69 18.33 -134.39 85.51
C GLN A 69 18.04 -132.89 85.69
N LYS A 70 18.24 -132.33 86.89
CA LYS A 70 18.14 -130.88 87.14
C LYS A 70 19.14 -130.07 86.32
N LEU A 71 20.38 -130.54 86.21
CA LEU A 71 21.41 -129.91 85.39
C LEU A 71 21.04 -129.95 83.91
N LYS A 72 20.57 -131.08 83.39
CA LYS A 72 20.07 -131.20 82.01
C LYS A 72 18.93 -130.23 81.72
N GLN A 73 17.96 -130.12 82.63
CA GLN A 73 16.88 -129.14 82.51
C GLN A 73 17.41 -127.70 82.51
N THR A 74 18.34 -127.38 83.41
CA THR A 74 18.94 -126.03 83.50
C THR A 74 19.73 -125.68 82.23
N ILE A 75 20.50 -126.63 81.70
CA ILE A 75 21.24 -126.47 80.43
C ILE A 75 20.25 -126.20 79.31
N GLN A 76 19.20 -127.00 79.18
CA GLN A 76 18.18 -126.83 78.15
C GLN A 76 17.47 -125.46 78.27
N THR A 77 17.16 -124.99 79.49
CA THR A 77 16.59 -123.66 79.71
C THR A 77 17.54 -122.55 79.25
N ARG A 78 18.83 -122.62 79.64
CA ARG A 78 19.83 -121.63 79.23
C ARG A 78 20.09 -121.65 77.72
N GLU A 79 20.11 -122.83 77.10
CA GLU A 79 20.22 -122.96 75.64
C GLU A 79 19.05 -122.27 74.94
N ASN A 80 17.82 -122.48 75.42
CA ASN A 80 16.63 -121.81 74.91
C ASN A 80 16.70 -120.28 75.11
N GLU A 81 17.21 -119.79 76.25
CA GLU A 81 17.41 -118.37 76.50
C GLU A 81 18.46 -117.76 75.55
N ILE A 82 19.57 -118.46 75.31
CA ILE A 82 20.60 -118.02 74.34
C ILE A 82 20.02 -117.95 72.94
N VAL A 83 19.20 -118.92 72.52
CA VAL A 83 18.53 -118.90 71.21
C VAL A 83 17.60 -117.70 71.10
N LYS A 84 16.78 -117.43 72.12
CA LYS A 84 15.89 -116.26 72.17
C LYS A 84 16.67 -114.95 72.14
N MET A 85 17.75 -114.85 72.91
CA MET A 85 18.60 -113.67 72.96
C MET A 85 19.29 -113.40 71.61
N LYS A 86 19.79 -114.46 70.94
CA LYS A 86 20.36 -114.35 69.60
C LYS A 86 19.31 -113.92 68.56
N GLN A 87 18.08 -114.42 68.65
CA GLN A 87 16.99 -113.98 67.77
C GLN A 87 16.65 -112.51 68.00
N LYS A 88 16.49 -112.09 69.27
CA LYS A 88 16.21 -110.69 69.64
C LYS A 88 17.32 -109.76 69.16
N PHE A 89 18.58 -110.11 69.41
CA PHE A 89 19.74 -109.34 68.95
C PHE A 89 19.79 -109.21 67.43
N ARG A 90 19.52 -110.29 66.68
CA ARG A 90 19.46 -110.22 65.20
C ARG A 90 18.34 -109.32 64.71
N GLN A 91 17.20 -109.31 65.41
CA GLN A 91 16.08 -108.43 65.07
C GLN A 91 16.44 -106.97 65.35
N GLU A 92 16.92 -106.65 66.55
CA GLU A 92 17.36 -105.30 66.92
C GLU A 92 18.47 -104.80 66.00
N TYR A 93 19.44 -105.66 65.66
CA TYR A 93 20.50 -105.31 64.71
C TYR A 93 19.94 -104.95 63.33
N ARG A 94 18.94 -105.69 62.83
CA ARG A 94 18.26 -105.36 61.57
C ARG A 94 17.50 -104.05 61.67
N ASP A 95 16.76 -103.85 62.76
CA ASP A 95 15.96 -102.64 62.95
C ASP A 95 16.85 -101.40 63.01
N VAL A 96 17.95 -101.44 63.77
CA VAL A 96 18.96 -100.36 63.83
C VAL A 96 19.65 -100.16 62.48
N THR A 97 19.99 -101.23 61.76
CA THR A 97 20.60 -101.13 60.42
C THR A 97 19.64 -100.45 59.43
N ASN A 98 18.36 -100.81 59.46
CA ASN A 98 17.34 -100.20 58.62
C ASN A 98 17.09 -98.73 58.99
N GLU A 99 17.00 -98.41 60.28
CA GLU A 99 16.83 -97.04 60.76
C GLU A 99 18.03 -96.16 60.36
N THR A 100 19.25 -96.67 60.52
CA THR A 100 20.48 -95.98 60.10
C THR A 100 20.49 -95.74 58.60
N GLY A 101 20.07 -96.74 57.80
CA GLY A 101 19.95 -96.61 56.35
C GLY A 101 18.92 -95.53 55.94
N ASN A 102 17.76 -95.50 56.60
CA ASN A 102 16.72 -94.51 56.35
C ASN A 102 17.18 -93.09 56.72
N LEU A 103 17.80 -92.91 57.90
CA LEU A 103 18.35 -91.62 58.34
C LEU A 103 19.44 -91.11 57.38
N GLN A 104 20.29 -92.01 56.87
CA GLN A 104 21.32 -91.65 55.91
C GLN A 104 20.72 -91.20 54.57
N ALA A 105 19.65 -91.84 54.11
CA ALA A 105 18.92 -91.44 52.91
C ALA A 105 18.20 -90.09 53.09
N GLU A 106 17.55 -89.87 54.23
CA GLU A 106 16.92 -88.58 54.56
C GLU A 106 17.96 -87.46 54.64
N PHE A 107 19.11 -87.71 55.27
CA PHE A 107 20.20 -86.73 55.34
C PHE A 107 20.71 -86.34 53.95
N GLN A 108 20.92 -87.32 53.06
CA GLN A 108 21.32 -87.05 51.67
C GLN A 108 20.26 -86.25 50.92
N SER A 109 18.98 -86.59 51.07
CA SER A 109 17.88 -85.86 50.45
C SER A 109 17.80 -84.40 50.91
N ILE A 110 17.96 -84.15 52.22
CA ILE A 110 18.01 -82.78 52.77
C ILE A 110 19.23 -82.03 52.23
N GLN A 111 20.39 -82.67 52.15
CA GLN A 111 21.61 -82.05 51.63
C GLN A 111 21.47 -81.66 50.14
N GLU A 112 20.84 -82.52 49.33
CA GLU A 112 20.52 -82.21 47.94
C GLU A 112 19.49 -81.08 47.81
N SER A 113 18.46 -81.09 48.67
CA SER A 113 17.46 -80.03 48.72
C SER A 113 18.08 -78.67 49.11
N LEU A 114 18.99 -78.63 50.09
CA LEU A 114 19.74 -77.43 50.44
C LEU A 114 20.58 -76.92 49.27
N LYS A 115 21.32 -77.81 48.60
CA LYS A 115 22.14 -77.44 47.44
C LYS A 115 21.31 -76.85 46.30
N THR A 116 20.14 -77.44 46.02
CA THR A 116 19.23 -76.91 44.98
C THR A 116 18.62 -75.57 45.39
N PHE A 117 18.31 -75.39 46.68
CA PHE A 117 17.81 -74.13 47.22
C PHE A 117 18.85 -73.00 47.12
N ASP A 118 20.11 -73.26 47.47
CA ASP A 118 21.21 -72.31 47.34
C ASP A 118 21.42 -71.88 45.88
N LEU A 119 21.42 -72.84 44.94
CA LEU A 119 21.48 -72.54 43.51
C LEU A 119 20.32 -71.67 43.03
N HIS A 120 19.11 -71.89 43.56
CA HIS A 120 17.94 -71.06 43.26
C HIS A 120 18.08 -69.64 43.82
N ILE A 121 18.63 -69.48 45.03
CA ILE A 121 18.91 -68.17 45.61
C ILE A 121 19.95 -67.43 44.77
N ASP A 122 21.07 -68.07 44.45
CA ASP A 122 22.15 -67.45 43.66
C ASP A 122 21.63 -66.98 42.29
N LYS A 123 20.84 -67.82 41.62
CA LYS A 123 20.21 -67.44 40.35
C LYS A 123 19.26 -66.25 40.50
N ARG A 124 18.48 -66.19 41.58
CA ARG A 124 17.56 -65.08 41.84
C ARG A 124 18.31 -63.79 42.18
N VAL A 125 19.40 -63.87 42.93
CA VAL A 125 20.27 -62.74 43.25
C VAL A 125 20.91 -62.18 41.98
N GLU A 126 21.42 -63.03 41.09
CA GLU A 126 22.03 -62.58 39.83
C GLU A 126 20.99 -61.94 38.90
N GLN A 127 19.78 -62.52 38.80
CA GLN A 127 18.67 -61.91 38.07
C GLN A 127 18.31 -60.52 38.60
N GLN A 128 18.30 -60.33 39.93
CA GLN A 128 18.03 -59.03 40.54
C GLN A 128 19.16 -58.02 40.27
N LYS A 129 20.43 -58.45 40.28
CA LYS A 129 21.57 -57.60 39.91
C LYS A 129 21.48 -57.16 38.45
N ASP A 130 21.15 -58.06 37.53
CA ASP A 130 20.99 -57.72 36.12
C ASP A 130 19.81 -56.78 35.87
N GLN A 131 18.69 -56.98 36.57
CA GLN A 131 17.57 -56.04 36.53
C GLN A 131 17.95 -54.67 37.07
N ARG A 132 18.75 -54.60 38.15
CA ARG A 132 19.24 -53.34 38.70
C ARG A 132 20.14 -52.63 37.68
N ARG A 133 21.14 -53.32 37.10
CA ARG A 133 22.03 -52.75 36.07
C ARG A 133 21.25 -52.19 34.88
N LYS A 134 20.22 -52.91 34.40
CA LYS A 134 19.35 -52.43 33.31
C LYS A 134 18.60 -51.15 33.69
N LYS A 135 18.06 -51.09 34.91
CA LYS A 135 17.35 -49.89 35.41
C LYS A 135 18.29 -48.71 35.61
N GLU A 136 19.50 -48.94 36.12
CA GLU A 136 20.55 -47.91 36.27
C GLU A 136 20.91 -47.32 34.90
N PHE A 137 21.15 -48.17 33.89
CA PHE A 137 21.42 -47.72 32.53
C PHE A 137 20.26 -46.92 31.91
N GLN A 138 19.01 -47.37 32.11
CA GLN A 138 17.83 -46.61 31.66
C GLN A 138 17.70 -45.26 32.35
N MET A 139 18.03 -45.19 33.65
CA MET A 139 17.99 -43.94 34.40
C MET A 139 19.05 -42.95 33.92
N GLU A 140 20.25 -43.43 33.60
CA GLU A 140 21.31 -42.62 33.01
C GLU A 140 20.90 -42.07 31.63
N GLN A 141 20.26 -42.89 30.78
CA GLN A 141 19.68 -42.42 29.52
C GLN A 141 18.61 -41.33 29.72
N MET A 142 17.73 -41.49 30.71
CA MET A 142 16.71 -40.48 31.02
C MET A 142 17.32 -39.19 31.55
N LEU A 143 18.39 -39.25 32.35
CA LEU A 143 19.11 -38.06 32.82
C LEU A 143 19.75 -37.30 31.66
N ASN A 144 20.39 -38.00 30.73
CA ASN A 144 20.97 -37.38 29.53
C ASN A 144 19.88 -36.70 28.67
N LEU A 145 18.73 -37.35 28.47
CA LEU A 145 17.59 -36.75 27.75
C LEU A 145 17.02 -35.52 28.48
N LEU A 146 17.02 -35.55 29.82
CA LEU A 146 16.59 -34.41 30.63
C LEU A 146 17.55 -33.23 30.45
N ASP A 147 18.86 -33.47 30.49
CA ASP A 147 19.88 -32.45 30.29
C ASP A 147 19.81 -31.86 28.87
N GLU A 148 19.63 -32.69 27.85
CA GLU A 148 19.40 -32.27 26.46
C GLU A 148 18.13 -31.41 26.34
N SER A 149 17.03 -31.83 26.98
CA SER A 149 15.78 -31.08 26.99
C SER A 149 15.94 -29.72 27.68
N GLN A 150 16.64 -29.65 28.81
CA GLN A 150 16.90 -28.39 29.51
C GLN A 150 17.82 -27.46 28.72
N ALA A 151 18.82 -28.00 28.02
CA ALA A 151 19.67 -27.23 27.12
C ALA A 151 18.85 -26.66 25.95
N MET A 152 17.95 -27.47 25.38
CA MET A 152 17.03 -27.04 24.31
C MET A 152 16.06 -25.95 24.79
N GLU A 153 15.48 -26.09 25.99
CA GLU A 153 14.60 -25.08 26.59
C GLU A 153 15.32 -23.74 26.76
N LYS A 154 16.56 -23.75 27.25
CA LYS A 154 17.39 -22.54 27.37
C LYS A 154 17.67 -21.90 26.01
N SER A 155 17.97 -22.71 24.98
CA SER A 155 18.20 -22.25 23.61
C SER A 155 16.96 -21.60 23.00
N ILE A 156 15.78 -22.23 23.16
CA ILE A 156 14.50 -21.68 22.71
C ILE A 156 14.19 -20.37 23.44
N SER A 157 14.40 -20.31 24.74
CA SER A 157 14.19 -19.10 25.54
C SER A 157 15.08 -17.94 25.08
N SER A 158 16.35 -18.21 24.77
CA SER A 158 17.26 -17.20 24.19
C SER A 158 16.76 -16.72 22.83
N SER A 159 16.39 -17.65 21.94
CA SER A 159 15.88 -17.33 20.61
C SER A 159 14.59 -16.51 20.65
N MET A 160 13.69 -16.80 21.60
CA MET A 160 12.47 -16.01 21.81
C MET A 160 12.78 -14.58 22.28
N GLN A 161 13.79 -14.42 23.15
CA GLN A 161 14.20 -13.10 23.61
C GLN A 161 14.82 -12.28 22.48
N GLU A 162 15.70 -12.88 21.67
CA GLU A 162 16.27 -12.25 20.48
C GLU A 162 15.20 -11.81 19.49
N LEU A 163 14.18 -12.66 19.25
CA LEU A 163 13.05 -12.32 18.38
C LEU A 163 12.25 -11.13 18.94
N LYS A 164 12.01 -11.11 20.25
CA LYS A 164 11.31 -10.00 20.91
C LYS A 164 12.08 -8.69 20.76
N ASP A 165 13.39 -8.72 20.96
CA ASP A 165 14.25 -7.55 20.81
C ASP A 165 14.28 -7.06 19.36
N PHE A 166 14.33 -7.98 18.39
CA PHE A 166 14.23 -7.66 16.96
C PHE A 166 12.89 -7.01 16.60
N ILE A 167 11.77 -7.57 17.07
CA ILE A 167 10.43 -7.02 16.83
C ILE A 167 10.32 -5.61 17.43
N GLN A 168 10.88 -5.38 18.61
CA GLN A 168 10.89 -4.06 19.23
C GLN A 168 11.72 -3.05 18.42
N TYR A 169 12.91 -3.45 17.97
CA TYR A 169 13.76 -2.63 17.10
C TYR A 169 13.05 -2.30 15.78
N PHE A 170 12.39 -3.28 15.16
CA PHE A 170 11.65 -3.11 13.92
C PHE A 170 10.50 -2.10 14.07
N HIS A 171 9.69 -2.22 15.12
CA HIS A 171 8.61 -1.27 15.40
C HIS A 171 9.14 0.16 15.60
N GLN A 172 10.22 0.33 16.37
CA GLN A 172 10.85 1.64 16.55
C GLN A 172 11.37 2.23 15.23
N GLY A 173 11.93 1.39 14.35
CA GLY A 173 12.34 1.79 13.00
C GLY A 173 11.16 2.24 12.14
N HIS A 174 10.08 1.47 12.15
CA HIS A 174 8.85 1.78 11.42
C HIS A 174 8.19 3.08 11.90
N ASP A 175 8.10 3.29 13.21
CA ASP A 175 7.57 4.53 13.79
C ASP A 175 8.40 5.76 13.41
N LYS A 176 9.73 5.62 13.38
CA LYS A 176 10.63 6.69 12.89
C LYS A 176 10.39 6.99 11.41
N MET A 177 10.24 5.97 10.56
CA MET A 177 9.96 6.15 9.14
C MET A 177 8.61 6.82 8.91
N ILE A 178 7.55 6.40 9.62
CA ILE A 178 6.23 7.04 9.58
C ILE A 178 6.34 8.51 10.01
N SER A 179 7.06 8.79 11.11
CA SER A 179 7.25 10.17 11.58
C SER A 179 7.98 11.04 10.55
N GLN A 180 9.02 10.50 9.90
CA GLN A 180 9.74 11.19 8.82
C GLN A 180 8.86 11.42 7.59
N ALA A 181 8.12 10.41 7.15
CA ALA A 181 7.18 10.52 6.05
C ALA A 181 6.13 11.61 6.35
N ASN A 182 5.53 11.59 7.55
CA ASN A 182 4.58 12.60 7.99
C ASN A 182 5.18 14.01 8.01
N LYS A 183 6.44 14.17 8.45
CA LYS A 183 7.15 15.47 8.40
C LYS A 183 7.33 15.95 6.96
N ILE A 184 7.76 15.07 6.04
CA ILE A 184 7.95 15.40 4.62
C ILE A 184 6.62 15.78 3.97
N TRP A 185 5.58 14.97 4.16
CA TRP A 185 4.24 15.22 3.62
C TRP A 185 3.64 16.51 4.15
N ASN A 186 3.72 16.77 5.46
CA ASN A 186 3.24 18.02 6.04
C ASN A 186 4.02 19.24 5.54
N SER A 187 5.34 19.14 5.40
CA SER A 187 6.16 20.22 4.83
C SER A 187 5.76 20.51 3.38
N LYS A 188 5.58 19.46 2.57
CA LYS A 188 5.19 19.59 1.16
C LYS A 188 3.77 20.16 1.03
N LEU A 189 2.82 19.69 1.85
CA LEU A 189 1.46 20.23 1.92
C LEU A 189 1.47 21.72 2.29
N LYS A 190 2.20 22.11 3.35
CA LYS A 190 2.35 23.52 3.74
C LYS A 190 2.95 24.37 2.62
N SER A 191 3.98 23.86 1.93
CA SER A 191 4.58 24.55 0.79
C SER A 191 3.59 24.75 -0.36
N VAL A 192 2.83 23.72 -0.71
CA VAL A 192 1.81 23.78 -1.77
C VAL A 192 0.70 24.76 -1.39
N ILE A 193 0.18 24.70 -0.16
CA ILE A 193 -0.81 25.65 0.36
C ILE A 193 -0.27 27.08 0.29
N GLY A 194 0.99 27.28 0.68
CA GLY A 194 1.67 28.58 0.59
C GLY A 194 1.73 29.11 -0.85
N LYS A 195 2.11 28.27 -1.81
CA LYS A 195 2.12 28.63 -3.24
C LYS A 195 0.73 28.98 -3.77
N PHE A 196 -0.29 28.20 -3.39
CA PHE A 196 -1.67 28.51 -3.74
C PHE A 196 -2.13 29.85 -3.18
N LYS A 197 -1.77 30.16 -1.93
CA LYS A 197 -2.09 31.45 -1.32
C LYS A 197 -1.41 32.61 -2.05
N VAL A 198 -0.11 32.50 -2.32
CA VAL A 198 0.63 33.52 -3.09
C VAL A 198 0.03 33.71 -4.49
N ASN A 199 -0.31 32.62 -5.19
CA ASN A 199 -0.93 32.70 -6.51
C ASN A 199 -2.33 33.34 -6.46
N LYS A 200 -3.13 32.98 -5.46
CA LYS A 200 -4.44 33.60 -5.23
C LYS A 200 -4.29 35.10 -5.00
N ASP A 201 -3.38 35.52 -4.12
CA ASP A 201 -3.15 36.92 -3.80
C ASP A 201 -2.63 37.69 -5.03
N ALA A 202 -1.73 37.09 -5.82
CA ALA A 202 -1.24 37.66 -7.07
C ALA A 202 -2.36 37.82 -8.12
N MET A 203 -3.23 36.82 -8.27
CA MET A 203 -4.38 36.88 -9.18
C MET A 203 -5.37 37.95 -8.75
N MET A 204 -5.69 38.04 -7.45
CA MET A 204 -6.58 39.07 -6.92
C MET A 204 -6.01 40.48 -7.14
N ASN A 205 -4.71 40.68 -6.89
CA ASN A 205 -4.03 41.94 -7.15
C ASN A 205 -4.04 42.30 -8.65
N ALA A 206 -3.82 41.32 -9.53
CA ALA A 206 -3.88 41.54 -10.97
C ALA A 206 -5.28 41.95 -11.45
N ILE A 207 -6.33 41.28 -10.93
CA ILE A 207 -7.72 41.64 -11.21
C ILE A 207 -8.02 43.05 -10.69
N GLN A 208 -7.63 43.36 -9.45
CA GLN A 208 -7.83 44.68 -8.85
C GLN A 208 -7.13 45.78 -9.67
N ASN A 209 -5.87 45.58 -10.06
CA ASN A 209 -5.12 46.54 -10.87
C ASN A 209 -5.73 46.73 -12.27
N ASN A 210 -6.23 45.65 -12.89
CA ASN A 210 -6.91 45.73 -14.19
C ASN A 210 -8.21 46.54 -14.08
N LEU A 211 -9.05 46.22 -13.08
CA LEU A 211 -10.28 46.96 -12.81
C LEU A 211 -10.00 48.44 -12.53
N GLN A 212 -8.97 48.74 -11.73
CA GLN A 212 -8.59 50.12 -11.43
C GLN A 212 -8.12 50.86 -12.69
N THR A 213 -7.29 50.22 -13.52
CA THR A 213 -6.86 50.79 -14.81
C THR A 213 -8.06 51.06 -15.72
N ARG A 214 -9.00 50.11 -15.81
CA ARG A 214 -10.21 50.27 -16.63
C ARG A 214 -11.11 51.38 -16.12
N ILE A 215 -11.31 51.48 -14.80
CA ILE A 215 -12.07 52.58 -14.19
C ILE A 215 -11.43 53.94 -14.50
N ILE A 216 -10.09 54.04 -14.43
CA ILE A 216 -9.38 55.28 -14.78
C ILE A 216 -9.57 55.62 -16.26
N ALA A 217 -9.43 54.64 -17.15
CA ALA A 217 -9.65 54.84 -18.58
C ALA A 217 -11.09 55.28 -18.89
N GLU A 218 -12.10 54.63 -18.29
CA GLU A 218 -13.51 55.00 -18.46
C GLU A 218 -13.83 56.38 -17.88
N LYS A 219 -13.20 56.77 -16.75
CA LYS A 219 -13.33 58.14 -16.24
C LYS A 219 -12.71 59.16 -17.19
N ALA A 220 -11.59 58.84 -17.82
CA ALA A 220 -10.95 59.72 -18.79
C ALA A 220 -11.80 59.87 -20.06
N THR A 221 -12.36 58.78 -20.60
CA THR A 221 -13.28 58.84 -21.75
C THR A 221 -14.55 59.61 -21.40
N GLN A 222 -15.13 59.38 -20.22
CA GLN A 222 -16.29 60.13 -19.73
C GLN A 222 -16.00 61.64 -19.63
N ASN A 223 -14.85 62.03 -19.07
CA ASN A 223 -14.45 63.44 -18.98
C ASN A 223 -14.24 64.07 -20.36
N ASN A 224 -13.62 63.34 -21.30
CA ASN A 224 -13.47 63.80 -22.68
C ASN A 224 -14.82 64.02 -23.36
N LEU A 225 -15.75 63.06 -23.21
CA LEU A 225 -17.11 63.19 -23.74
C LEU A 225 -17.85 64.38 -23.14
N LYS A 226 -17.74 64.61 -21.81
CA LYS A 226 -18.29 65.81 -21.16
C LYS A 226 -17.70 67.10 -21.75
N SER A 227 -16.39 67.13 -22.00
CA SER A 227 -15.72 68.29 -22.62
C SER A 227 -16.22 68.55 -24.04
N ILE A 228 -16.36 67.51 -24.86
CA ILE A 228 -16.90 67.62 -26.24
C ILE A 228 -18.34 68.12 -26.19
N ALA A 229 -19.19 67.53 -25.33
CA ALA A 229 -20.56 67.97 -25.16
C ALA A 229 -20.63 69.45 -24.75
N SER A 230 -19.79 69.88 -23.81
CA SER A 230 -19.70 71.30 -23.39
C SER A 230 -19.34 72.22 -24.56
N SER A 231 -18.33 71.85 -25.36
CA SER A 231 -17.88 72.64 -26.52
C SER A 231 -18.95 72.73 -27.61
N VAL A 232 -19.69 71.63 -27.85
CA VAL A 232 -20.83 71.62 -28.79
C VAL A 232 -21.92 72.58 -28.30
N ILE A 233 -22.32 72.48 -27.02
CA ILE A 233 -23.33 73.35 -26.43
C ILE A 233 -22.92 74.82 -26.53
N GLU A 234 -21.68 75.15 -26.19
CA GLU A 234 -21.15 76.51 -26.28
C GLU A 234 -21.14 77.04 -27.73
N SER A 235 -20.70 76.21 -28.69
CA SER A 235 -20.68 76.59 -30.11
C SER A 235 -22.07 76.90 -30.65
N PHE A 236 -23.09 76.13 -30.27
CA PHE A 236 -24.47 76.37 -30.70
C PHE A 236 -25.13 77.55 -29.94
N GLN A 237 -24.80 77.75 -28.67
CA GLN A 237 -25.25 78.93 -27.93
C GLN A 237 -24.68 80.24 -28.51
N ASN A 238 -23.44 80.22 -29.02
CA ASN A 238 -22.84 81.38 -29.71
C ASN A 238 -23.53 81.71 -31.05
N VAL A 239 -24.10 80.70 -31.71
CA VAL A 239 -24.85 80.87 -32.96
C VAL A 239 -26.23 81.48 -32.72
N ASP A 240 -26.91 81.11 -31.64
CA ASP A 240 -28.26 81.56 -31.32
C ASP A 240 -28.34 82.09 -29.87
N PRO A 241 -27.80 83.30 -29.59
CA PRO A 241 -27.69 83.84 -28.23
C PRO A 241 -29.04 84.08 -27.54
N ASN A 242 -30.14 84.07 -28.29
CA ASN A 242 -31.50 84.29 -27.80
C ASN A 242 -32.23 83.01 -27.40
N ASN A 243 -31.71 81.83 -27.74
CA ASN A 243 -32.30 80.53 -27.40
C ASN A 243 -31.34 79.78 -26.46
N LYS A 244 -31.34 80.16 -25.19
CA LYS A 244 -30.56 79.47 -24.16
C LYS A 244 -31.36 78.27 -23.65
N ILE A 245 -30.79 77.09 -23.80
CA ILE A 245 -31.28 75.90 -23.11
C ILE A 245 -30.51 75.73 -21.81
N ASP A 246 -31.25 75.50 -20.72
CA ASP A 246 -30.71 75.21 -19.38
C ASP A 246 -30.31 73.73 -19.25
N ILE A 247 -29.43 73.27 -20.15
CA ILE A 247 -28.89 71.90 -20.11
C ILE A 247 -27.38 72.03 -19.98
N ASN A 248 -26.86 71.49 -18.88
CA ASN A 248 -25.43 71.37 -18.63
C ASN A 248 -24.92 69.97 -19.01
N PRO A 249 -23.59 69.77 -19.14
CA PRO A 249 -22.99 68.49 -19.51
C PRO A 249 -23.28 67.34 -18.52
N GLU A 250 -23.75 67.63 -17.31
CA GLU A 250 -24.05 66.64 -16.27
C GLU A 250 -25.48 66.09 -16.37
N ILE A 251 -26.42 66.88 -16.88
CA ILE A 251 -27.82 66.49 -17.12
C ILE A 251 -28.12 66.17 -18.59
N PHE A 252 -27.09 66.25 -19.44
CA PHE A 252 -27.14 65.97 -20.89
C PHE A 252 -27.73 64.60 -21.21
N GLU A 253 -27.35 63.56 -20.47
CA GLU A 253 -27.81 62.20 -20.70
C GLU A 253 -29.33 62.06 -20.48
N ALA A 254 -29.86 62.75 -19.46
CA ALA A 254 -31.27 62.72 -19.10
C ALA A 254 -32.18 63.55 -20.04
N HIS A 255 -31.61 64.46 -20.83
CA HIS A 255 -32.35 65.40 -21.69
C HIS A 255 -31.87 65.35 -23.15
N THR A 256 -31.45 64.16 -23.59
CA THR A 256 -30.91 63.92 -24.93
C THR A 256 -31.89 64.32 -26.04
N SER A 257 -33.17 64.01 -25.88
CA SER A 257 -34.21 64.37 -26.86
C SER A 257 -34.38 65.88 -27.02
N ASP A 258 -34.39 66.63 -25.91
CA ASP A 258 -34.52 68.09 -25.94
C ASP A 258 -33.30 68.75 -26.58
N MET A 259 -32.10 68.18 -26.33
CA MET A 259 -30.89 68.64 -27.00
C MET A 259 -30.86 68.36 -28.49
N ILE A 260 -31.37 67.21 -28.95
CA ILE A 260 -31.45 66.93 -30.39
C ILE A 260 -32.34 67.98 -31.07
N LEU A 261 -33.52 68.27 -30.50
CA LEU A 261 -34.43 69.29 -31.03
C LEU A 261 -33.79 70.69 -31.06
N TYR A 262 -33.01 71.03 -30.02
CA TYR A 262 -32.28 72.27 -29.98
C TYR A 262 -31.22 72.39 -31.07
N LEU A 263 -30.37 71.37 -31.19
CA LEU A 263 -29.30 71.32 -32.19
C LEU A 263 -29.88 71.41 -33.60
N ASP A 264 -30.96 70.68 -33.88
CA ASP A 264 -31.67 70.77 -35.16
C ASP A 264 -32.20 72.19 -35.43
N SER A 265 -32.76 72.84 -34.42
CA SER A 265 -33.27 74.22 -34.55
C SER A 265 -32.15 75.24 -34.78
N ALA A 266 -31.02 75.08 -34.08
CA ALA A 266 -29.85 75.96 -34.20
C ALA A 266 -29.14 75.75 -35.54
N LEU A 267 -28.98 74.50 -35.99
CA LEU A 267 -28.44 74.15 -37.31
C LEU A 267 -29.26 74.79 -38.43
N ARG A 268 -30.60 74.69 -38.38
CA ARG A 268 -31.47 75.37 -39.36
C ARG A 268 -31.25 76.89 -39.37
N LYS A 269 -31.05 77.52 -38.20
CA LYS A 269 -30.74 78.95 -38.13
C LYS A 269 -29.37 79.29 -38.71
N VAL A 270 -28.33 78.49 -38.46
CA VAL A 270 -27.00 78.65 -39.11
C VAL A 270 -27.18 78.63 -40.62
N GLU A 271 -27.91 77.64 -41.13
CA GLU A 271 -28.12 77.45 -42.55
C GLU A 271 -28.84 78.67 -43.17
N ILE A 272 -29.89 79.17 -42.53
CA ILE A 272 -30.60 80.39 -42.98
C ILE A 272 -29.67 81.60 -42.96
N ASN A 273 -28.89 81.80 -41.89
CA ASN A 273 -27.97 82.93 -41.77
C ASN A 273 -26.82 82.85 -42.78
N ALA A 274 -26.29 81.66 -43.06
CA ALA A 274 -25.25 81.44 -44.07
C ALA A 274 -25.78 81.73 -45.47
N ARG A 275 -26.98 81.23 -45.80
CA ARG A 275 -27.67 81.56 -47.06
C ARG A 275 -27.89 83.07 -47.20
N GLN A 276 -28.36 83.73 -46.14
CA GLN A 276 -28.54 85.19 -46.16
C GLN A 276 -27.23 85.93 -46.39
N LYS A 277 -26.14 85.54 -45.72
CA LYS A 277 -24.81 86.13 -45.98
C LYS A 277 -24.35 85.94 -47.43
N ILE A 278 -24.60 84.77 -48.02
CA ILE A 278 -24.28 84.53 -49.44
C ILE A 278 -25.12 85.44 -50.34
N PHE A 279 -26.41 85.62 -50.04
CA PHE A 279 -27.26 86.57 -50.77
C PHE A 279 -26.80 88.01 -50.61
N ASP A 280 -26.42 88.43 -49.39
CA ASP A 280 -25.89 89.78 -49.13
C ASP A 280 -24.58 90.00 -49.91
N GLN A 281 -23.68 89.01 -49.93
CA GLN A 281 -22.43 89.07 -50.71
C GLN A 281 -22.68 89.09 -52.23
N LEU A 282 -23.65 88.32 -52.72
CA LEU A 282 -24.03 88.33 -54.13
C LEU A 282 -24.62 89.67 -54.55
N HIS A 283 -25.42 90.29 -53.69
CA HIS A 283 -25.98 91.61 -53.94
C HIS A 283 -24.89 92.70 -53.93
N ASP A 284 -23.84 92.55 -53.13
CA ASP A 284 -22.71 93.50 -53.08
C ASP A 284 -21.88 93.44 -54.38
N VAL A 285 -21.65 92.24 -54.91
CA VAL A 285 -20.90 92.02 -56.17
C VAL A 285 -21.75 92.32 -57.42
N PHE A 286 -23.06 92.06 -57.37
CA PHE A 286 -24.01 92.30 -58.45
C PHE A 286 -25.19 93.14 -57.93
N PRO A 287 -25.13 94.48 -57.96
CA PRO A 287 -26.18 95.34 -57.41
C PRO A 287 -27.55 95.15 -58.06
N ASP A 288 -27.57 94.68 -59.31
CA ASP A 288 -28.79 94.42 -60.08
C ASP A 288 -29.39 93.02 -59.80
N PHE A 289 -28.73 92.22 -58.95
CA PHE A 289 -29.16 90.89 -58.57
C PHE A 289 -30.35 90.94 -57.61
N VAL A 290 -31.50 90.42 -58.04
CA VAL A 290 -32.68 90.24 -57.19
C VAL A 290 -32.93 88.75 -56.99
N ALA A 291 -32.75 88.28 -55.75
CA ALA A 291 -32.97 86.89 -55.40
C ALA A 291 -34.46 86.53 -55.50
N ASN A 292 -34.80 85.63 -56.44
CA ASN A 292 -36.17 85.11 -56.62
C ASN A 292 -36.33 83.66 -56.12
N ASP A 293 -35.25 83.00 -55.66
CA ASP A 293 -35.26 81.62 -55.18
C ASP A 293 -34.57 81.48 -53.81
N LYS A 294 -34.93 80.44 -53.05
CA LYS A 294 -34.38 80.15 -51.69
C LYS A 294 -33.00 79.50 -51.72
N ASP A 295 -32.56 79.08 -52.90
CA ASP A 295 -31.25 78.49 -53.13
C ASP A 295 -30.32 79.49 -53.83
N PRO A 296 -29.15 79.83 -53.23
CA PRO A 296 -28.25 80.83 -53.80
C PRO A 296 -27.67 80.44 -55.17
N GLU A 297 -27.40 79.15 -55.38
CA GLU A 297 -26.80 78.62 -56.61
C GLU A 297 -27.80 78.74 -57.78
N SER A 298 -29.02 78.29 -57.56
CA SER A 298 -30.11 78.40 -58.54
C SER A 298 -30.42 79.86 -58.90
N ALA A 299 -30.48 80.76 -57.91
CA ALA A 299 -30.75 82.18 -58.14
C ALA A 299 -29.64 82.88 -58.95
N LEU A 300 -28.36 82.56 -58.68
CA LEU A 300 -27.22 83.11 -59.40
C LEU A 300 -27.19 82.66 -60.86
N SER A 301 -27.46 81.38 -61.14
CA SER A 301 -27.49 80.85 -62.50
C SER A 301 -28.51 81.59 -63.37
N VAL A 302 -29.72 81.82 -62.84
CA VAL A 302 -30.79 82.53 -63.56
C VAL A 302 -30.39 83.98 -63.86
N PHE A 303 -29.71 84.66 -62.93
CA PHE A 303 -29.26 86.03 -63.15
C PHE A 303 -28.15 86.12 -64.21
N ILE A 304 -27.20 85.19 -64.20
CA ILE A 304 -26.13 85.12 -65.21
C ILE A 304 -26.73 84.90 -66.61
N ASP A 305 -27.64 83.94 -66.75
CA ASP A 305 -28.29 83.64 -68.03
C ASP A 305 -29.07 84.85 -68.59
N THR A 306 -29.80 85.55 -67.72
CA THR A 306 -30.55 86.76 -68.10
C THR A 306 -29.63 87.91 -68.51
N SER A 307 -28.49 88.07 -67.83
CA SER A 307 -27.49 89.10 -68.15
C SER A 307 -26.76 88.81 -69.46
N VAL A 308 -26.45 87.53 -69.73
CA VAL A 308 -25.85 87.08 -70.99
C VAL A 308 -26.80 87.35 -72.16
N GLN A 309 -28.09 87.01 -72.03
CA GLN A 309 -29.09 87.31 -73.06
C GLN A 309 -29.19 88.81 -73.38
N LYS A 310 -29.23 89.68 -72.36
CA LYS A 310 -29.26 91.14 -72.57
C LYS A 310 -28.04 91.64 -73.35
N LYS A 311 -26.84 91.15 -73.01
CA LYS A 311 -25.59 91.50 -73.70
C LYS A 311 -25.57 90.98 -75.14
N GLU A 312 -26.11 89.79 -75.40
CA GLU A 312 -26.27 89.26 -76.77
C GLU A 312 -27.23 90.12 -77.61
N GLU A 313 -28.34 90.59 -77.04
CA GLU A 313 -29.25 91.51 -77.73
C GLU A 313 -28.60 92.85 -78.07
N GLU A 314 -27.82 93.42 -77.14
CA GLU A 314 -27.05 94.64 -77.39
C GLU A 314 -25.98 94.45 -78.48
N TYR A 315 -25.27 93.33 -78.44
CA TYR A 315 -24.26 93.00 -79.45
C TYR A 315 -24.88 92.81 -80.85
N ASN A 316 -26.03 92.15 -80.94
CA ASN A 316 -26.76 91.98 -82.21
C ASN A 316 -27.25 93.32 -82.78
N LYS A 317 -27.71 94.26 -81.93
CA LYS A 317 -28.05 95.62 -82.35
C LYS A 317 -26.82 96.37 -82.90
N LEU A 318 -25.66 96.21 -82.26
CA LEU A 318 -24.42 96.83 -82.71
C LEU A 318 -23.90 96.25 -84.04
N LEU A 319 -24.07 94.94 -84.22
CA LEU A 319 -23.70 94.23 -85.45
C LEU A 319 -24.51 94.73 -86.64
N MET A 320 -25.83 94.82 -86.49
CA MET A 320 -26.74 95.38 -87.50
C MET A 320 -26.34 96.79 -87.91
N HIS A 321 -26.03 97.65 -86.93
CA HIS A 321 -25.63 99.03 -87.20
C HIS A 321 -24.28 99.13 -87.94
N ARG A 322 -23.33 98.23 -87.65
CA ARG A 322 -22.06 98.16 -88.40
C ARG A 322 -22.26 97.69 -89.83
N GLN A 323 -23.14 96.72 -90.05
CA GLN A 323 -23.42 96.16 -91.37
C GLN A 323 -24.10 97.19 -92.29
N GLU A 324 -25.00 98.04 -91.76
CA GLU A 324 -25.54 99.19 -92.48
C GLU A 324 -24.45 100.20 -92.89
N LYS A 325 -23.50 100.46 -91.99
CA LYS A 325 -22.40 101.39 -92.24
C LYS A 325 -21.42 100.88 -93.30
N GLU A 326 -21.18 99.56 -93.34
CA GLU A 326 -20.38 98.91 -94.37
C GLU A 326 -21.04 98.98 -95.75
N ASN A 327 -22.36 98.78 -95.83
CA ASN A 327 -23.12 98.95 -97.07
C ASN A 327 -23.03 100.39 -97.62
N GLN A 328 -23.14 101.39 -96.74
CA GLN A 328 -22.98 102.80 -97.14
C GLN A 328 -21.57 103.11 -97.68
N LEU A 329 -20.54 102.53 -97.07
CA LEU A 329 -19.15 102.67 -97.52
C LEU A 329 -18.91 102.00 -98.88
N ASN A 330 -19.50 100.83 -99.12
CA ASN A 330 -19.44 100.17 -100.42
C ASN A 330 -20.14 100.99 -101.53
N GLU A 331 -21.29 101.59 -101.25
CA GLU A 331 -21.96 102.50 -102.19
C GLU A 331 -21.09 103.73 -102.52
N GLN A 332 -20.41 104.30 -101.53
CA GLN A 332 -19.47 105.41 -101.73
C GLN A 332 -18.25 104.98 -102.56
N LEU A 333 -17.74 103.77 -102.33
CA LEU A 333 -16.63 103.21 -103.11
C LEU A 333 -17.03 103.00 -104.58
N GLN A 334 -18.25 102.52 -104.82
CA GLN A 334 -18.77 102.26 -106.16
C GLN A 334 -18.94 103.57 -106.96
N LYS A 335 -19.45 104.63 -106.31
CA LYS A 335 -19.50 105.99 -106.89
C LYS A 335 -18.12 106.58 -107.18
N ALA A 336 -17.12 106.29 -106.34
CA ALA A 336 -15.75 106.74 -106.57
C ALA A 336 -15.11 106.02 -107.78
N LEU A 337 -15.36 104.72 -107.94
CA LEU A 337 -14.92 103.95 -109.11
C LEU A 337 -15.56 104.44 -110.42
N GLU A 338 -16.84 104.81 -110.41
CA GLU A 338 -17.51 105.42 -111.58
C GLU A 338 -16.90 106.79 -111.95
N LYS A 339 -16.56 107.61 -110.95
CA LYS A 339 -15.87 108.89 -111.16
C LYS A 339 -14.46 108.73 -111.76
N ILE A 340 -13.72 107.71 -111.34
CA ILE A 340 -12.39 107.41 -111.90
C ILE A 340 -12.52 106.99 -113.37
N LYS A 341 -13.55 106.20 -113.71
CA LYS A 341 -13.82 105.78 -115.09
C LYS A 341 -14.13 106.97 -116.00
N ALA A 342 -14.92 107.94 -115.52
CA ALA A 342 -15.23 109.17 -116.26
C ALA A 342 -14.02 110.10 -116.47
N LEU A 343 -13.04 110.08 -115.57
CA LEU A 343 -11.79 110.85 -115.70
C LEU A 343 -10.77 110.18 -116.64
N GLN A 344 -10.85 108.88 -116.87
CA GLN A 344 -9.98 108.19 -117.83
C GLN A 344 -10.46 108.37 -119.29
N GLU A 345 -11.75 108.55 -119.52
CA GLU A 345 -12.30 108.80 -120.86
C GLU A 345 -12.07 110.24 -121.36
N SER A 346 -11.76 111.21 -120.47
CA SER A 346 -11.50 112.60 -120.83
C SER A 346 -10.04 112.96 -121.14
N VAL A 347 -9.09 112.03 -120.97
CA VAL A 347 -7.64 112.31 -121.11
C VAL A 347 -7.02 111.74 -122.41
N SER A 348 -7.73 110.89 -123.17
CA SER A 348 -7.20 110.25 -124.39
C SER A 348 -7.61 110.86 -125.73
N SER A 349 -8.20 112.06 -125.76
CA SER A 349 -8.47 112.78 -127.01
C SER A 349 -8.28 114.29 -126.88
N PHE A 350 -7.05 114.76 -127.17
CA PHE A 350 -6.71 115.75 -128.20
C PHE A 350 -5.47 116.56 -127.80
N GLY A 351 -4.53 116.71 -128.73
CA GLY A 351 -3.23 117.34 -128.51
C GLY A 351 -3.26 118.87 -128.46
N GLY A 352 -2.15 119.39 -127.92
CA GLY A 352 -1.48 120.67 -128.22
C GLY A 352 -2.31 121.93 -128.39
N ASP A 353 -2.23 122.83 -127.42
CA ASP A 353 -1.70 124.19 -127.66
C ASP A 353 -1.22 124.82 -126.35
N ASP A 354 -0.23 125.70 -126.46
CA ASP A 354 0.58 126.31 -125.41
C ASP A 354 -0.15 127.40 -124.58
N ASN A 355 0.31 127.52 -123.33
CA ASN A 355 0.12 128.63 -122.39
C ASN A 355 -1.29 128.84 -121.80
N ILE A 356 -1.43 128.63 -120.50
CA ILE A 356 -1.46 129.72 -119.50
C ILE A 356 -1.39 129.11 -118.08
N GLU A 357 -0.62 129.80 -117.26
CA GLU A 357 -0.33 129.57 -115.85
C GLU A 357 -1.55 129.58 -114.91
N ASP A 358 -1.27 129.12 -113.70
CA ASP A 358 -1.98 129.31 -112.44
C ASP A 358 -3.21 128.46 -112.12
N ILE A 359 -3.31 128.17 -110.80
CA ILE A 359 -4.40 127.54 -110.04
C ILE A 359 -4.14 126.02 -109.82
N ASN A 360 -3.93 125.48 -108.61
CA ASN A 360 -4.42 125.89 -107.30
C ASN A 360 -3.55 125.29 -106.16
N VAL A 361 -2.76 126.14 -105.50
CA VAL A 361 -1.94 125.77 -104.33
C VAL A 361 -2.74 125.81 -103.01
N ASP A 362 -4.01 126.26 -103.02
CA ASP A 362 -4.89 126.33 -101.82
C ASP A 362 -5.59 124.99 -101.46
N GLY A 363 -5.58 124.01 -102.36
CA GLY A 363 -6.17 122.69 -102.09
C GLY A 363 -5.35 121.82 -101.15
N TRP A 364 -4.02 122.03 -101.10
CA TRP A 364 -3.11 121.17 -100.33
C TRP A 364 -3.14 121.52 -98.83
N GLU A 365 -3.25 122.81 -98.50
CA GLU A 365 -3.32 123.27 -97.11
C GLU A 365 -4.66 122.91 -96.44
N THR A 366 -5.76 122.96 -97.20
CA THR A 366 -7.08 122.52 -96.73
C THR A 366 -7.12 121.01 -96.48
N ASN A 367 -6.53 120.21 -97.38
CA ASN A 367 -6.43 118.76 -97.21
C ASN A 367 -5.47 118.35 -96.08
N ARG A 368 -4.40 119.10 -95.84
CA ARG A 368 -3.51 118.90 -94.69
C ARG A 368 -4.23 119.18 -93.36
N LYS A 369 -5.03 120.24 -93.28
CA LYS A 369 -5.81 120.59 -92.07
C LYS A 369 -6.87 119.55 -91.71
N ILE A 370 -7.53 118.96 -92.71
CA ILE A 370 -8.49 117.85 -92.51
C ILE A 370 -7.78 116.57 -92.02
N LEU A 371 -6.55 116.33 -92.48
CA LEU A 371 -5.73 115.20 -92.03
C LEU A 371 -5.24 115.38 -90.58
N ASP A 372 -4.82 116.60 -90.22
CA ASP A 372 -4.42 116.93 -88.85
C ASP A 372 -5.62 116.84 -87.87
N GLU A 373 -6.81 117.32 -88.24
CA GLU A 373 -8.04 117.13 -87.43
C GLU A 373 -8.42 115.66 -87.26
N LYS A 374 -8.22 114.82 -88.28
CA LYS A 374 -8.48 113.37 -88.18
C LYS A 374 -7.45 112.67 -87.30
N ILE A 375 -6.18 113.10 -87.34
CA ILE A 375 -5.12 112.58 -86.47
C ILE A 375 -5.38 112.99 -85.01
N ASP A 376 -5.85 114.20 -84.75
CA ASP A 376 -6.19 114.64 -83.39
C ASP A 376 -7.42 113.91 -82.83
N LYS A 377 -8.45 113.64 -83.65
CA LYS A 377 -9.58 112.77 -83.23
C LYS A 377 -9.13 111.33 -82.94
N LEU A 378 -8.17 110.79 -83.69
CA LEU A 378 -7.60 109.46 -83.43
C LEU A 378 -6.72 109.43 -82.17
N LYS A 379 -6.02 110.53 -81.86
CA LYS A 379 -5.27 110.66 -80.60
C LYS A 379 -6.20 110.79 -79.40
N GLN A 380 -7.32 111.52 -79.53
CA GLN A 380 -8.32 111.67 -78.48
C GLN A 380 -8.97 110.32 -78.11
N PHE A 381 -9.29 109.50 -79.12
CA PHE A 381 -9.77 108.12 -78.94
C PHE A 381 -8.74 107.20 -78.24
N LYS A 382 -7.44 107.41 -78.50
CA LYS A 382 -6.36 106.62 -77.89
C LYS A 382 -6.09 107.04 -76.43
N SER A 383 -6.32 108.30 -76.08
CA SER A 383 -6.24 108.79 -74.69
C SER A 383 -7.46 108.42 -73.84
N GLU A 384 -8.66 108.30 -74.42
CA GLU A 384 -9.84 107.78 -73.69
C GLU A 384 -9.77 106.26 -73.45
N SER A 385 -9.11 105.52 -74.35
CA SER A 385 -8.89 104.07 -74.21
C SER A 385 -7.78 103.71 -73.20
N SER A 386 -6.90 104.66 -72.85
CA SER A 386 -5.77 104.42 -71.94
C SER A 386 -5.99 104.96 -70.52
N SER A 387 -7.08 105.70 -70.27
CA SER A 387 -7.46 106.25 -68.96
C SER A 387 -8.41 105.34 -68.16
N MET A 388 -8.94 104.26 -68.75
CA MET A 388 -9.80 103.28 -68.04
C MET A 388 -9.07 101.99 -67.65
N HIS A 389 -7.74 101.96 -67.68
CA HIS A 389 -6.95 100.77 -67.31
C HIS A 389 -5.90 101.01 -66.21
N SER A 390 -6.04 102.10 -65.45
CA SER A 390 -5.11 102.49 -64.39
C SER A 390 -5.77 102.81 -63.04
N GLU A 391 -6.88 102.15 -62.70
CA GLU A 391 -7.43 102.08 -61.34
C GLU A 391 -7.93 100.64 -61.07
N LEU A 392 -7.00 99.73 -60.80
CA LEU A 392 -7.28 98.42 -60.20
C LEU A 392 -6.01 97.80 -59.60
N ILE A 393 -5.19 98.61 -58.92
CA ILE A 393 -4.14 98.12 -58.00
C ILE A 393 -4.02 99.11 -56.84
N ASP A 394 -4.69 98.77 -55.73
CA ASP A 394 -4.37 99.04 -54.31
C ASP A 394 -5.70 98.81 -53.56
N SER A 395 -5.87 97.82 -52.69
CA SER A 395 -5.26 97.71 -51.35
C SER A 395 -5.91 96.47 -50.63
N PRO A 396 -5.68 96.15 -49.34
CA PRO A 396 -4.88 95.01 -48.92
C PRO A 396 -5.65 93.98 -48.03
N TYR A 397 -5.10 92.75 -47.92
CA TYR A 397 -5.47 91.69 -46.96
C TYR A 397 -6.97 91.29 -46.83
N HIS A 398 -7.35 90.15 -47.44
CA HIS A 398 -7.60 88.89 -46.71
C HIS A 398 -7.82 87.71 -47.64
#